data_AF-W9CNP3-F1
#
_entry.id   AF-W9CNP3-F1
#
_cell.length_a   1.000
_cell.length_b   1.000
_cell.length_c   1.000
_cell.angle_alpha   90.00
_cell.angle_beta   90.00
_cell.angle_gamma   90.00
#
_symmetry.space_group_name_H-M   'P 1'
#
loop_
_entity.id
_entity.type
_entity.pdbx_description
1 polymer ?
#
loop_
_entity_poly.entity_id
_entity_poly.type
_entity_poly.pdbx_seq_one_letter_code
_entity_poly.pdbx_strand_id
1 'polypeptide(L)'
;MNSSYWIERCQQLEARIFEQDQEIKENKQQLEDADEHCKFVEAERKALKQEVRAMKMEMEAQEEKTNILARIGAAVRIRYLEQAKSQVMGLSPAKYNAEFIRRGNDAAHRAYGAVDAAIFTGNFLEDGEKTQLEGVFGLIYDNISPQHYGNLPPKMLQAIDYQGSIISLYALNNGAMSIRDRQAASDSMQFLRDKLLELGDDGFEINEDVSRHLNRMGELAFLIITKSRLQGAQAYTVSPETPTSYGPPQNSPVRKRHAGPSRTHRGRGASVGSDSFI
;
A
#
# COMPACT_ATOMS: atom_id res chain seq x y z
N MET A 1 -3.48 -36.59 92.32
CA MET A 1 -4.09 -35.77 91.25
C MET A 1 -5.58 -36.03 91.22
N ASN A 2 -6.41 -34.99 91.14
CA ASN A 2 -7.85 -35.08 91.33
C ASN A 2 -8.57 -35.38 89.99
N SER A 3 -9.59 -36.23 89.98
CA SER A 3 -10.28 -36.66 88.74
C SER A 3 -10.86 -35.48 87.92
N SER A 4 -11.31 -34.42 88.61
CA SER A 4 -11.80 -33.18 88.00
C SER A 4 -10.76 -32.49 87.09
N TYR A 5 -9.47 -32.56 87.43
CA TYR A 5 -8.40 -31.93 86.64
C TYR A 5 -8.26 -32.58 85.27
N TRP A 6 -8.37 -33.91 85.19
CA TRP A 6 -8.27 -34.64 83.93
C TRP A 6 -9.49 -34.41 83.04
N ILE A 7 -10.69 -34.29 83.63
CA ILE A 7 -11.91 -33.98 82.89
C ILE A 7 -11.83 -32.59 82.27
N GLU A 8 -11.44 -31.58 83.04
CA GLU A 8 -11.28 -30.20 82.55
C GLU A 8 -10.21 -30.12 81.46
N ARG A 9 -9.09 -30.84 81.63
CA ARG A 9 -8.03 -30.90 80.61
C ARG A 9 -8.50 -31.55 79.31
N CYS A 10 -9.30 -32.62 79.38
CA CYS A 10 -9.90 -33.25 78.20
C CYS A 10 -10.85 -32.28 77.48
N GLN A 11 -11.74 -31.59 78.21
CA GLN A 11 -12.65 -30.60 77.63
C GLN A 11 -11.91 -29.45 76.93
N GLN A 12 -10.82 -28.96 77.53
CA GLN A 12 -9.97 -27.93 76.90
C GLN A 12 -9.30 -28.43 75.61
N LEU A 13 -8.85 -29.68 75.57
CA LEU A 13 -8.24 -30.27 74.39
C LEU A 13 -9.28 -30.51 73.29
N GLU A 14 -10.48 -30.99 73.63
CA GLU A 14 -11.59 -31.18 72.70
C GLU A 14 -12.02 -29.86 72.06
N ALA A 15 -12.17 -28.78 72.85
CA ALA A 15 -12.47 -27.46 72.34
C ALA A 15 -11.40 -26.94 71.37
N ARG A 16 -10.11 -27.13 71.72
CA ARG A 16 -9.00 -26.73 70.85
C ARG A 16 -8.95 -27.55 69.55
N ILE A 17 -9.21 -28.85 69.62
CA ILE A 17 -9.30 -29.70 68.41
C ILE A 17 -10.42 -29.19 67.51
N PHE A 18 -11.59 -28.89 68.07
CA PHE A 18 -12.71 -28.35 67.31
C PHE A 18 -12.39 -27.01 66.62
N GLU A 19 -11.76 -26.07 67.34
CA GLU A 19 -11.30 -24.80 66.77
C GLU A 19 -10.29 -25.02 65.63
N GLN A 20 -9.33 -25.92 65.83
CA GLN A 20 -8.34 -26.26 64.80
C GLN A 20 -8.97 -26.92 63.57
N ASP A 21 -9.95 -27.81 63.76
CA ASP A 21 -10.66 -28.46 62.66
C ASP A 21 -11.47 -27.44 61.84
N GLN A 22 -12.08 -26.46 62.51
CA GLN A 22 -12.77 -25.36 61.83
C GLN A 22 -11.78 -24.48 61.05
N GLU A 23 -10.65 -24.09 61.65
CA GLU A 23 -9.60 -23.31 60.99
C GLU A 23 -9.04 -24.05 59.76
N ILE A 24 -8.78 -25.36 59.87
CA ILE A 24 -8.32 -26.19 58.75
C ILE A 24 -9.36 -26.19 57.61
N LYS A 25 -10.65 -26.27 57.93
CA LYS A 25 -11.73 -26.25 56.94
C LYS A 25 -11.80 -24.91 56.20
N GLU A 26 -11.73 -23.80 56.92
CA GLU A 26 -11.74 -22.45 56.35
C GLU A 26 -10.52 -22.20 55.45
N ASN A 27 -9.32 -22.55 55.94
CA ASN A 27 -8.08 -22.44 55.17
C ASN A 27 -8.11 -23.31 53.90
N LYS A 28 -8.71 -24.50 53.97
CA LYS A 28 -8.87 -25.36 52.80
C LYS A 28 -9.77 -24.73 51.73
N GLN A 29 -10.87 -24.10 52.14
CA GLN A 29 -11.75 -23.40 51.20
C GLN A 29 -11.04 -22.20 50.56
N GLN A 30 -10.34 -21.39 51.35
CA GLN A 30 -9.58 -20.26 50.80
C GLN A 30 -8.51 -20.70 49.79
N LEU A 31 -7.87 -21.85 50.04
CA LEU A 31 -6.88 -22.42 49.11
C LEU A 31 -7.54 -22.87 47.79
N GLU A 32 -8.74 -23.46 47.86
CA GLU A 32 -9.49 -23.86 46.67
C GLU A 32 -9.94 -22.65 45.85
N ASP A 33 -10.50 -21.63 46.49
CA ASP A 33 -10.89 -20.38 45.84
C ASP A 33 -9.68 -19.67 45.19
N ALA A 34 -8.52 -19.69 45.88
CA ALA A 34 -7.28 -19.13 45.35
C ALA A 34 -6.74 -19.92 44.14
N ASP A 35 -6.85 -21.26 44.15
CA ASP A 35 -6.47 -22.12 43.03
C ASP A 35 -7.38 -21.90 41.81
N GLU A 36 -8.70 -21.77 42.03
CA GLU A 36 -9.66 -21.43 40.97
C GLU A 36 -9.37 -20.04 40.37
N HIS A 37 -9.11 -19.04 41.21
CA HIS A 37 -8.73 -17.71 40.76
C HIS A 37 -7.42 -17.73 39.96
N CYS A 38 -6.43 -18.51 40.42
CA CYS A 38 -5.16 -18.69 39.71
C CYS A 38 -5.40 -19.26 38.30
N LYS A 39 -6.20 -20.32 38.18
CA LYS A 39 -6.56 -20.92 36.88
C LYS A 39 -7.27 -19.93 35.97
N PHE A 40 -8.18 -19.11 36.50
CA PHE A 40 -8.87 -18.07 35.75
C PHE A 40 -7.88 -17.04 35.19
N VAL A 41 -7.01 -16.49 36.05
CA VAL A 41 -5.99 -15.50 35.65
C VAL A 41 -5.00 -16.10 34.65
N GLU A 42 -4.63 -17.37 34.78
CA GLU A 42 -3.77 -18.06 33.81
C GLU A 42 -4.43 -18.20 32.44
N ALA A 43 -5.73 -18.51 32.40
CA ALA A 43 -6.49 -18.59 31.16
C ALA A 43 -6.59 -17.21 30.47
N GLU A 44 -6.90 -16.15 31.23
CA GLU A 44 -6.94 -14.78 30.73
C GLU A 44 -5.57 -14.33 30.21
N ARG A 45 -4.50 -14.60 30.98
CA ARG A 45 -3.12 -14.31 30.55
C ARG A 45 -2.76 -15.05 29.27
N LYS A 46 -3.24 -16.27 29.07
CA LYS A 46 -3.02 -17.05 27.84
C LYS A 46 -3.76 -16.42 26.66
N ALA A 47 -5.02 -16.00 26.85
CA ALA A 47 -5.80 -15.32 25.82
C ALA A 47 -5.15 -13.99 25.41
N LEU A 48 -4.79 -13.14 26.38
CA LEU A 48 -4.09 -11.87 26.13
C LEU A 48 -2.74 -12.07 25.42
N LYS A 49 -1.98 -13.12 25.79
CA LYS A 49 -0.74 -13.47 25.07
C LYS A 49 -0.99 -13.84 23.61
N GLN A 50 -2.10 -14.50 23.30
CA GLN A 50 -2.47 -14.84 21.92
C GLN A 50 -2.87 -13.56 21.15
N GLU A 51 -3.66 -12.69 21.77
CA GLU A 51 -4.08 -11.42 21.16
C GLU A 51 -2.88 -10.50 20.87
N VAL A 52 -1.96 -10.35 21.82
CA VAL A 52 -0.71 -9.59 21.61
C VAL A 52 0.13 -10.18 20.47
N ARG A 53 0.16 -11.51 20.33
CA ARG A 53 0.85 -12.15 19.19
C ARG A 53 0.16 -11.85 17.86
N ALA A 54 -1.17 -11.94 17.82
CA ALA A 54 -1.95 -11.62 16.62
C ALA A 54 -1.74 -10.16 16.19
N MET A 55 -1.86 -9.21 17.12
CA MET A 55 -1.63 -7.79 16.86
C MET A 55 -0.20 -7.50 16.37
N LYS A 56 0.82 -8.17 16.94
CA LYS A 56 2.20 -8.02 16.47
C LYS A 56 2.39 -8.50 15.02
N MET A 57 1.82 -9.65 14.66
CA MET A 57 1.89 -10.16 13.29
C MET A 57 1.19 -9.23 12.30
N GLU A 58 0.03 -8.67 12.67
CA GLU A 58 -0.68 -7.70 11.84
C GLU A 58 0.11 -6.40 11.66
N MET A 59 0.71 -5.89 12.73
CA MET A 59 1.57 -4.71 12.70
C MET A 59 2.79 -4.91 11.80
N GLU A 60 3.49 -6.05 11.92
CA GLU A 60 4.64 -6.40 11.07
C GLU A 60 4.23 -6.52 9.59
N ALA A 61 3.09 -7.14 9.30
CA ALA A 61 2.56 -7.24 7.94
C ALA A 61 2.21 -5.86 7.34
N GLN A 62 1.67 -4.95 8.15
CA GLN A 62 1.35 -3.59 7.72
C GLN A 62 2.61 -2.73 7.53
N GLU A 63 3.61 -2.90 8.38
CA GLU A 63 4.92 -2.25 8.25
C GLU A 63 5.60 -2.67 6.94
N GLU A 64 5.60 -3.97 6.62
CA GLU A 64 6.19 -4.47 5.38
C GLU A 64 5.50 -3.89 4.14
N LYS A 65 4.15 -3.87 4.10
CA LYS A 65 3.37 -3.25 3.01
C LYS A 65 3.74 -1.77 2.84
N THR A 66 3.82 -1.03 3.94
CA THR A 66 4.15 0.40 3.94
C THR A 66 5.58 0.64 3.46
N ASN A 67 6.53 -0.20 3.88
CA ASN A 67 7.92 -0.14 3.45
C ASN A 67 8.07 -0.38 1.95
N ILE A 68 7.32 -1.33 1.38
CA ILE A 68 7.34 -1.59 -0.07
C ILE A 68 6.77 -0.39 -0.84
N LEU A 69 5.63 0.18 -0.41
CA LEU A 69 5.04 1.40 -0.99
C LEU A 69 6.05 2.55 -0.97
N ALA A 70 6.68 2.80 0.18
CA ALA A 70 7.68 3.85 0.33
C ALA A 70 8.89 3.64 -0.59
N ARG A 71 9.36 2.39 -0.74
CA ARG A 71 10.48 2.05 -1.64
C ARG A 71 10.13 2.30 -3.11
N ILE A 72 8.94 1.92 -3.54
CA ILE A 72 8.43 2.18 -4.91
C ILE A 72 8.33 3.69 -5.14
N GLY A 73 7.65 4.41 -4.23
CA GLY A 73 7.50 5.86 -4.30
C GLY A 73 8.85 6.59 -4.35
N ALA A 74 9.81 6.18 -3.52
CA ALA A 74 11.16 6.72 -3.52
C ALA A 74 11.87 6.51 -4.87
N ALA A 75 11.80 5.30 -5.44
CA ALA A 75 12.42 5.02 -6.74
C ALA A 75 11.84 5.91 -7.85
N VAL A 76 10.51 6.09 -7.88
CA VAL A 76 9.82 6.96 -8.83
C VAL A 76 10.23 8.44 -8.63
N ARG A 77 10.25 8.94 -7.39
CA ARG A 77 10.63 10.33 -7.10
C ARG A 77 12.11 10.62 -7.39
N ILE A 78 13.01 9.68 -7.10
CA ILE A 78 14.44 9.79 -7.46
C ILE A 78 14.60 9.92 -8.98
N ARG A 79 13.88 9.13 -9.78
CA ARG A 79 13.87 9.28 -11.24
C ARG A 79 13.44 10.69 -11.65
N TYR A 80 12.34 11.22 -11.10
CA TYR A 80 11.88 12.56 -11.44
C TYR A 80 12.93 13.64 -11.11
N LEU A 81 13.58 13.54 -9.95
CA LEU A 81 14.67 14.45 -9.58
C LEU A 81 15.86 14.34 -10.53
N GLU A 82 16.21 13.13 -10.95
CA GLU A 82 17.27 12.91 -11.94
C GLU A 82 16.93 13.54 -13.29
N GLN A 83 15.68 13.39 -13.75
CA GLN A 83 15.20 14.00 -15.00
C GLN A 83 15.13 15.53 -14.94
N ALA A 84 14.86 16.11 -13.76
CA ALA A 84 14.79 17.56 -13.56
C ALA A 84 16.17 18.25 -13.64
N LYS A 85 17.28 17.51 -13.59
CA LYS A 85 18.64 18.06 -13.66
C LYS A 85 18.90 18.85 -14.94
N SER A 86 18.30 18.50 -16.08
CA SER A 86 18.45 19.32 -17.30
C SER A 86 17.85 20.70 -17.14
N GLN A 87 16.66 20.79 -16.55
CA GLN A 87 15.92 22.04 -16.39
C GLN A 87 16.52 22.91 -15.29
N VAL A 88 16.88 22.30 -14.15
CA VAL A 88 17.33 23.04 -12.97
C VAL A 88 18.84 23.33 -13.00
N MET A 89 19.64 22.44 -13.59
CA MET A 89 21.12 22.53 -13.56
C MET A 89 21.76 22.64 -14.95
N GLY A 90 20.97 22.63 -16.04
CA GLY A 90 21.50 22.66 -17.41
C GLY A 90 22.29 21.39 -17.79
N LEU A 91 22.11 20.28 -17.06
CA LEU A 91 22.84 19.04 -17.33
C LEU A 91 22.27 18.30 -18.55
N SER A 92 23.17 17.88 -19.45
CA SER A 92 22.79 17.01 -20.57
C SER A 92 22.25 15.66 -20.07
N PRO A 93 21.20 15.10 -20.70
CA PRO A 93 20.69 13.76 -20.41
C PRO A 93 21.75 12.65 -20.43
N ALA A 94 22.83 12.81 -21.21
CA ALA A 94 23.95 11.87 -21.24
C ALA A 94 24.70 11.75 -19.91
N LYS A 95 24.52 12.73 -19.00
CA LYS A 95 25.13 12.74 -17.65
C LYS A 95 24.17 12.21 -16.57
N TYR A 96 22.98 11.76 -16.95
CA TYR A 96 22.03 11.22 -15.98
C TYR A 96 22.51 9.89 -15.45
N ASN A 97 22.21 9.64 -14.18
CA ASN A 97 22.39 8.32 -13.61
C ASN A 97 21.36 7.34 -14.20
N ALA A 98 21.81 6.57 -15.21
CA ALA A 98 20.97 5.60 -15.91
C ALA A 98 20.33 4.57 -14.96
N GLU A 99 20.99 4.21 -13.86
CA GLU A 99 20.47 3.28 -12.86
C GLU A 99 19.26 3.87 -12.12
N PHE A 100 19.29 5.17 -11.79
CA PHE A 100 18.17 5.85 -11.13
C PHE A 100 16.97 5.94 -12.06
N ILE A 101 17.21 6.28 -13.32
CA ILE A 101 16.17 6.32 -14.35
C ILE A 101 15.57 4.92 -14.55
N ARG A 102 16.42 3.90 -14.70
CA ARG A 102 16.01 2.49 -14.87
C ARG A 102 15.13 2.02 -13.72
N ARG A 103 15.60 2.17 -12.49
CA ARG A 103 14.87 1.72 -11.29
C ARG A 103 13.54 2.43 -11.10
N GLY A 104 13.49 3.76 -11.29
CA GLY A 104 12.24 4.49 -11.18
C GLY A 104 11.26 4.18 -12.33
N ASN A 105 11.76 3.86 -13.52
CA ASN A 105 10.93 3.36 -14.61
C ASN A 105 10.43 1.93 -14.35
N ASP A 106 11.25 1.06 -13.73
CA ASP A 106 10.81 -0.28 -13.33
C ASP A 106 9.70 -0.17 -12.29
N ALA A 107 9.89 0.67 -11.27
CA ALA A 107 8.90 0.92 -10.22
C ALA A 107 7.60 1.55 -10.74
N ALA A 108 7.65 2.41 -11.76
CA ALA A 108 6.47 3.07 -12.30
C ALA A 108 5.65 2.23 -13.29
N HIS A 109 6.29 1.26 -13.97
CA HIS A 109 5.67 0.54 -15.09
C HIS A 109 5.36 -0.94 -14.78
N ARG A 110 5.89 -1.47 -13.68
CA ARG A 110 5.53 -2.81 -13.20
C ARG A 110 4.28 -2.70 -12.34
N ALA A 111 3.39 -3.67 -12.51
CA ALA A 111 2.30 -3.91 -11.59
C ALA A 111 2.84 -4.61 -10.33
N TYR A 112 2.28 -4.25 -9.18
CA TYR A 112 2.63 -4.82 -7.89
C TYR A 112 1.34 -5.14 -7.13
N GLY A 113 0.65 -6.24 -7.47
CA GLY A 113 -0.71 -6.48 -7.03
C GLY A 113 -0.90 -6.54 -5.52
N ALA A 114 0.08 -7.05 -4.77
CA ALA A 114 0.03 -7.01 -3.31
C ALA A 114 0.13 -5.59 -2.74
N VAL A 115 0.92 -4.73 -3.40
CA VAL A 115 1.10 -3.32 -3.05
C VAL A 115 -0.15 -2.54 -3.41
N ASP A 116 -0.65 -2.74 -4.63
CA ASP A 116 -1.84 -2.09 -5.14
C ASP A 116 -3.07 -2.51 -4.34
N ALA A 117 -3.16 -3.77 -3.90
CA ALA A 117 -4.17 -4.23 -2.96
C ALA A 117 -4.04 -3.55 -1.59
N ALA A 118 -2.81 -3.35 -1.10
CA ALA A 118 -2.56 -2.67 0.16
C ALA A 118 -2.99 -1.19 0.14
N ILE A 119 -3.04 -0.55 -1.02
CA ILE A 119 -3.56 0.82 -1.17
C ILE A 119 -5.04 0.88 -0.73
N PHE A 120 -5.84 -0.15 -1.03
CA PHE A 120 -7.26 -0.24 -0.64
C PHE A 120 -7.49 -0.44 0.87
N THR A 121 -6.49 -0.99 1.57
CA THR A 121 -6.56 -1.25 3.02
C THR A 121 -5.81 -0.22 3.86
N GLY A 122 -4.88 0.54 3.26
CA GLY A 122 -3.97 1.45 3.97
C GLY A 122 -4.46 2.88 4.16
N ASN A 123 -5.77 3.17 3.99
CA ASN A 123 -6.34 4.52 4.06
C ASN A 123 -5.65 5.55 3.15
N PHE A 124 -5.15 5.10 1.99
CA PHE A 124 -4.51 5.95 0.99
C PHE A 124 -5.49 6.52 -0.05
N LEU A 125 -6.71 6.00 -0.10
CA LEU A 125 -7.75 6.38 -1.05
C LEU A 125 -8.95 6.98 -0.31
N GLU A 126 -9.57 7.99 -0.91
CA GLU A 126 -10.90 8.44 -0.53
C GLU A 126 -11.96 7.40 -0.96
N ASP A 127 -13.13 7.38 -0.30
CA ASP A 127 -14.18 6.39 -0.57
C ASP A 127 -14.62 6.37 -2.05
N GLY A 128 -14.70 7.54 -2.68
CA GLY A 128 -15.03 7.67 -4.10
C GLY A 128 -13.97 7.08 -5.03
N GLU A 129 -12.69 7.23 -4.70
CA GLU A 129 -11.58 6.64 -5.45
C GLU A 129 -11.58 5.12 -5.31
N LYS A 130 -11.83 4.62 -4.09
CA LYS A 130 -11.90 3.20 -3.79
C LYS A 130 -12.92 2.48 -4.67
N THR A 131 -14.15 3.01 -4.75
CA THR A 131 -15.20 2.43 -5.59
C THR A 131 -14.83 2.42 -7.08
N GLN A 132 -14.19 3.48 -7.58
CA GLN A 132 -13.80 3.56 -8.99
C GLN A 132 -12.64 2.62 -9.33
N LEU A 133 -11.64 2.54 -8.46
CA LEU A 133 -10.41 1.80 -8.71
C LEU A 133 -10.54 0.30 -8.45
N GLU A 134 -11.51 -0.15 -7.63
CA GLU A 134 -11.70 -1.58 -7.36
C GLU A 134 -12.04 -2.38 -8.64
N GLY A 135 -12.88 -1.82 -9.51
CA GLY A 135 -13.18 -2.44 -10.81
C GLY A 135 -11.96 -2.48 -11.73
N VAL A 136 -11.14 -1.42 -11.73
CA VAL A 136 -9.89 -1.37 -12.50
C VAL A 136 -8.87 -2.37 -11.98
N PHE A 137 -8.77 -2.52 -10.65
CA PHE A 137 -7.93 -3.53 -10.01
C PHE A 137 -8.32 -4.93 -10.51
N GLY A 138 -9.61 -5.27 -10.48
CA GLY A 138 -10.09 -6.55 -11.01
C GLY A 138 -9.69 -6.75 -12.47
N LEU A 139 -9.80 -5.73 -13.33
CA LEU A 139 -9.41 -5.86 -14.74
C LEU A 139 -7.90 -6.08 -14.95
N ILE A 140 -7.05 -5.52 -14.08
CA ILE A 140 -5.59 -5.68 -14.14
C ILE A 140 -5.16 -7.03 -13.54
N TYR A 141 -5.79 -7.43 -12.43
CA TYR A 141 -5.40 -8.57 -11.60
C TYR A 141 -6.36 -9.75 -11.73
N ASP A 142 -6.81 -10.03 -12.95
CA ASP A 142 -7.55 -11.25 -13.31
C ASP A 142 -8.86 -11.49 -12.53
N ASN A 143 -9.64 -10.43 -12.37
CA ASN A 143 -10.93 -10.37 -11.65
C ASN A 143 -10.83 -10.69 -10.15
N ILE A 144 -9.63 -10.59 -9.57
CA ILE A 144 -9.43 -10.76 -8.13
C ILE A 144 -9.74 -9.45 -7.43
N SER A 145 -10.47 -9.49 -6.31
CA SER A 145 -10.66 -8.28 -5.49
C SER A 145 -9.42 -8.02 -4.63
N PRO A 146 -9.13 -6.75 -4.26
CA PRO A 146 -7.97 -6.40 -3.45
C PRO A 146 -7.82 -7.26 -2.17
N GLN A 147 -8.92 -7.59 -1.51
CA GLN A 147 -8.91 -8.35 -0.25
C GLN A 147 -8.51 -9.82 -0.46
N HIS A 148 -8.71 -10.36 -1.66
CA HIS A 148 -8.43 -11.75 -1.99
C HIS A 148 -7.14 -11.92 -2.79
N TYR A 149 -6.42 -10.84 -3.08
CA TYR A 149 -5.19 -10.92 -3.87
C TYR A 149 -4.19 -11.90 -3.24
N GLY A 150 -4.01 -11.88 -1.91
CA GLY A 150 -3.05 -12.76 -1.23
C GLY A 150 -3.44 -14.24 -1.15
N ASN A 151 -4.59 -14.66 -1.69
CA ASN A 151 -5.12 -16.02 -1.50
C ASN A 151 -4.62 -17.03 -2.55
N LEU A 152 -3.90 -16.59 -3.59
CA LEU A 152 -3.36 -17.50 -4.60
C LEU A 152 -1.91 -17.89 -4.30
N PRO A 153 -1.43 -19.00 -4.89
CA PRO A 153 -0.04 -19.41 -4.75
C PRO A 153 0.95 -18.33 -5.24
N PRO A 154 2.11 -18.17 -4.58
CA PRO A 154 3.12 -17.16 -4.93
C PRO A 154 3.47 -17.04 -6.41
N LYS A 155 3.64 -18.17 -7.12
CA LYS A 155 3.94 -18.17 -8.57
C LYS A 155 2.76 -17.67 -9.41
N MET A 156 1.52 -17.91 -8.96
CA MET A 156 0.34 -17.40 -9.65
C MET A 156 0.23 -15.89 -9.43
N LEU A 157 0.45 -15.40 -8.21
CA LEU A 157 0.52 -13.96 -7.93
C LEU A 157 1.59 -13.28 -8.78
N GLN A 158 2.76 -13.90 -8.91
CA GLN A 158 3.82 -13.38 -9.77
C GLN A 158 3.42 -13.36 -11.26
N ALA A 159 2.70 -14.38 -11.73
CA ALA A 159 2.18 -14.42 -13.10
C ALA A 159 1.17 -13.29 -13.35
N ILE A 160 0.27 -13.07 -12.39
CA ILE A 160 -0.74 -12.01 -12.45
C ILE A 160 -0.05 -10.64 -12.40
N ASP A 161 1.00 -10.44 -11.60
CA ASP A 161 1.79 -9.19 -11.61
C ASP A 161 2.43 -8.93 -12.99
N TYR A 162 2.97 -9.96 -13.64
CA TYR A 162 3.49 -9.82 -15.00
C TYR A 162 2.39 -9.49 -16.00
N GLN A 163 1.24 -10.15 -15.91
CA GLN A 163 0.09 -9.86 -16.77
C GLN A 163 -0.44 -8.44 -16.52
N GLY A 164 -0.56 -8.01 -15.27
CA GLY A 164 -0.99 -6.68 -14.87
C GLY A 164 -0.06 -5.60 -15.41
N SER A 165 1.26 -5.86 -15.43
CA SER A 165 2.25 -4.97 -16.05
C SER A 165 2.00 -4.79 -17.55
N ILE A 166 1.68 -5.90 -18.24
CA ILE A 166 1.38 -5.92 -19.67
C ILE A 166 0.08 -5.16 -19.96
N ILE A 167 -0.99 -5.43 -19.20
CA ILE A 167 -2.31 -4.79 -19.35
C ILE A 167 -2.23 -3.29 -19.08
N SER A 168 -1.59 -2.89 -17.98
CA SER A 168 -1.48 -1.47 -17.60
C SER A 168 -0.70 -0.68 -18.65
N LEU A 169 0.40 -1.24 -19.16
CA LEU A 169 1.14 -0.60 -20.26
C LEU A 169 0.37 -0.59 -21.57
N TYR A 170 -0.43 -1.63 -21.85
CA TYR A 170 -1.30 -1.63 -23.02
C TYR A 170 -2.26 -0.45 -23.00
N ALA A 171 -2.89 -0.19 -21.85
CA ALA A 171 -3.77 0.95 -21.65
C ALA A 171 -3.02 2.29 -21.84
N LEU A 172 -1.83 2.42 -21.25
CA LEU A 172 -1.03 3.65 -21.34
C LEU A 172 -0.52 3.97 -22.76
N ASN A 173 -0.26 2.95 -23.59
CA ASN A 173 0.22 3.14 -24.95
C ASN A 173 -0.91 3.17 -25.99
N ASN A 174 -2.15 3.50 -25.62
CA ASN A 174 -3.32 3.52 -26.52
C ASN A 174 -3.50 2.21 -27.31
N GLY A 175 -3.14 1.09 -26.70
CA GLY A 175 -3.20 -0.21 -27.33
C GLY A 175 -2.11 -0.53 -28.36
N ALA A 176 -1.04 0.27 -28.43
CA ALA A 176 0.11 0.03 -29.31
C ALA A 176 1.00 -1.11 -28.77
N MET A 177 0.52 -2.34 -28.84
CA MET A 177 1.30 -3.55 -28.54
C MET A 177 1.19 -4.54 -29.69
N SER A 178 2.31 -5.16 -30.04
CA SER A 178 2.36 -6.25 -31.02
C SER A 178 1.33 -7.33 -30.66
N ILE A 179 0.47 -7.67 -31.62
CA ILE A 179 -0.53 -8.74 -31.48
C ILE A 179 0.16 -10.05 -31.08
N ARG A 180 1.36 -10.31 -31.62
CA ARG A 180 2.15 -11.50 -31.31
C ARG A 180 2.58 -11.56 -29.84
N ASP A 181 3.05 -10.44 -29.29
CA ASP A 181 3.53 -10.39 -27.90
C ASP A 181 2.35 -10.56 -26.94
N ARG A 182 1.20 -9.96 -27.27
CA ARG A 182 -0.06 -10.11 -26.51
C ARG A 182 -0.57 -11.55 -26.53
N GLN A 183 -0.60 -12.18 -27.69
CA GLN A 183 -1.06 -13.57 -27.81
C GLN A 183 -0.14 -14.49 -27.02
N ALA A 184 1.18 -14.33 -27.13
CA ALA A 184 2.14 -15.16 -26.38
C ALA A 184 1.99 -15.02 -24.85
N ALA A 185 1.69 -13.82 -24.36
CA ALA A 185 1.41 -13.59 -22.95
C ALA A 185 0.08 -14.24 -22.54
N SER A 186 -0.98 -14.08 -23.36
CA SER A 186 -2.29 -14.69 -23.12
C SER A 186 -2.21 -16.22 -23.09
N ASP A 187 -1.49 -16.83 -24.03
CA ASP A 187 -1.30 -18.29 -24.09
C ASP A 187 -0.56 -18.80 -22.84
N SER A 188 0.47 -18.06 -22.41
CA SER A 188 1.23 -18.43 -21.21
C SER A 188 0.41 -18.30 -19.94
N MET A 189 -0.42 -17.25 -19.84
CA MET A 189 -1.31 -17.07 -18.70
C MET A 189 -2.40 -18.14 -18.65
N GLN A 190 -3.00 -18.47 -19.80
CA GLN A 190 -4.01 -19.53 -19.88
C GLN A 190 -3.44 -20.88 -19.43
N PHE A 191 -2.23 -21.22 -19.90
CA PHE A 191 -1.52 -22.42 -19.45
C PHE A 191 -1.35 -22.46 -17.92
N LEU A 192 -0.96 -21.34 -17.31
CA LEU A 192 -0.77 -21.26 -15.85
C LEU A 192 -2.10 -21.44 -15.09
N ARG A 193 -3.20 -20.86 -15.58
CA ARG A 193 -4.54 -21.07 -14.99
C ARG A 193 -4.96 -22.53 -15.06
N ASP A 194 -4.82 -23.14 -16.23
CA ASP A 194 -5.20 -24.53 -16.45
C ASP A 194 -4.36 -25.46 -15.54
N LYS A 195 -3.07 -25.17 -15.39
CA LYS A 195 -2.19 -25.94 -14.49
C LYS A 195 -2.49 -25.74 -13.02
N LEU A 196 -2.90 -24.55 -12.59
CA LEU A 196 -3.31 -24.34 -11.21
C LEU A 196 -4.56 -25.18 -10.88
N LEU A 197 -5.53 -25.23 -11.80
CA LEU A 197 -6.73 -26.05 -11.65
C LEU A 197 -6.42 -27.57 -11.66
N GLU A 198 -5.45 -27.99 -12.47
CA GLU A 198 -5.04 -29.41 -12.58
C GLU A 198 -4.28 -29.90 -11.34
N LEU A 199 -3.34 -29.10 -10.84
CA LEU A 199 -2.36 -29.53 -9.84
C LEU A 199 -2.71 -29.12 -8.40
N GLY A 200 -3.57 -28.11 -8.22
CA GLY A 200 -3.74 -27.42 -6.94
C GLY A 200 -2.51 -26.63 -6.51
N ASP A 201 -2.60 -25.94 -5.38
CA ASP A 201 -1.61 -24.95 -4.94
C ASP A 201 -0.20 -25.55 -4.76
N ASP A 202 -0.06 -26.64 -4.01
CA ASP A 202 1.23 -27.26 -3.70
C ASP A 202 1.90 -27.83 -4.96
N GLY A 203 1.11 -28.50 -5.81
CA GLY A 203 1.59 -29.09 -7.06
C GLY A 203 2.01 -28.03 -8.07
N PHE A 204 1.29 -26.90 -8.11
CA PHE A 204 1.61 -25.77 -8.96
C PHE A 204 2.95 -25.13 -8.59
N GLU A 205 3.21 -24.94 -7.29
CA GLU A 205 4.43 -24.28 -6.82
C GLU A 205 5.71 -25.05 -7.14
N ILE A 206 5.69 -26.38 -7.15
CA ILE A 206 6.88 -27.19 -7.45
C ILE A 206 7.04 -27.56 -8.93
N ASN A 207 6.06 -27.24 -9.77
CA ASN A 207 6.06 -27.67 -11.16
C ASN A 207 7.08 -26.90 -12.03
N GLU A 208 7.88 -27.63 -12.81
CA GLU A 208 8.90 -27.05 -13.68
C GLU A 208 8.31 -26.33 -14.90
N ASP A 209 7.23 -26.84 -15.48
CA ASP A 209 6.57 -26.20 -16.63
C ASP A 209 5.90 -24.88 -16.22
N VAL A 210 5.29 -24.84 -15.04
CA VAL A 210 4.81 -23.59 -14.41
C VAL A 210 5.95 -22.58 -14.32
N SER A 211 7.12 -23.00 -13.82
CA SER A 211 8.29 -22.13 -13.69
C SER A 211 8.79 -21.62 -15.05
N ARG A 212 8.77 -22.48 -16.08
CA ARG A 212 9.16 -22.13 -17.44
C ARG A 212 8.21 -21.08 -18.05
N HIS A 213 6.91 -21.28 -17.92
CA HIS A 213 5.89 -20.35 -18.43
C HIS A 213 5.88 -19.03 -17.66
N LEU A 214 6.10 -19.07 -16.34
CA LEU A 214 6.24 -17.88 -15.52
C LEU A 214 7.47 -17.04 -15.92
N ASN A 215 8.61 -17.68 -16.17
CA ASN A 215 9.81 -17.00 -16.66
C ASN A 215 9.56 -16.35 -18.03
N ARG A 216 8.90 -17.07 -18.94
CA ARG A 216 8.50 -16.52 -20.25
C ARG A 216 7.58 -15.30 -20.11
N MET A 217 6.62 -15.34 -19.18
CA MET A 217 5.77 -14.19 -18.84
C MET A 217 6.60 -12.99 -18.35
N GLY A 218 7.57 -13.24 -17.47
CA GLY A 218 8.48 -12.21 -16.97
C GLY A 218 9.33 -11.57 -18.08
N GLU A 219 9.85 -12.38 -19.00
CA GLU A 219 10.60 -11.90 -20.17
C GLU A 219 9.72 -11.05 -21.09
N LEU A 220 8.49 -11.49 -21.38
CA LEU A 220 7.53 -10.73 -22.18
C LEU A 220 7.18 -9.40 -21.52
N ALA A 221 6.87 -9.40 -20.22
CA ALA A 221 6.62 -8.18 -19.46
C ALA A 221 7.83 -7.23 -19.52
N PHE A 222 9.04 -7.74 -19.31
CA PHE A 222 10.27 -6.95 -19.40
C PHE A 222 10.49 -6.32 -20.79
N LEU A 223 10.30 -7.10 -21.86
CA LEU A 223 10.43 -6.63 -23.23
C LEU A 223 9.39 -5.55 -23.56
N ILE A 224 8.13 -5.76 -23.15
CA ILE A 224 7.03 -4.81 -23.37
C ILE A 224 7.29 -3.51 -22.61
N ILE A 225 7.67 -3.60 -21.33
CA ILE A 225 8.07 -2.45 -20.52
C ILE A 225 9.21 -1.67 -21.20
N THR A 226 10.20 -2.38 -21.74
CA THR A 226 11.34 -1.76 -22.42
C THR A 226 10.93 -1.05 -23.72
N LYS A 227 10.05 -1.66 -24.53
CA LYS A 227 9.55 -1.04 -25.77
C LYS A 227 8.73 0.22 -25.49
N SER A 228 7.83 0.18 -24.51
CA SER A 228 7.01 1.34 -24.11
C SER A 228 7.88 2.53 -23.68
N ARG A 229 8.99 2.28 -22.96
CA ARG A 229 9.95 3.34 -22.58
C ARG A 229 10.55 4.06 -23.78
N LEU A 230 10.91 3.31 -24.83
CA LEU A 230 11.52 3.88 -26.03
C LEU A 230 10.53 4.78 -26.79
N GLN A 231 9.26 4.38 -26.86
CA GLN A 231 8.20 5.18 -27.49
C GLN A 231 7.93 6.47 -26.70
N GLY A 232 7.85 6.38 -25.36
CA GLY A 232 7.72 7.54 -24.49
C GLY A 232 8.89 8.53 -24.63
N ALA A 233 10.12 8.04 -24.74
CA ALA A 233 11.30 8.88 -24.94
C ALA A 233 11.30 9.59 -26.32
N GLN A 234 10.81 8.92 -27.37
CA GLN A 234 10.73 9.50 -28.72
C GLN A 234 9.66 10.61 -28.81
N ALA A 235 8.54 10.48 -28.10
CA ALA A 235 7.51 11.53 -28.05
C ALA A 235 8.04 12.86 -27.50
N TYR A 236 9.01 12.83 -26.56
CA TYR A 236 9.69 14.03 -26.05
C TYR A 236 10.69 14.64 -27.05
N THR A 237 11.13 13.90 -28.07
CA THR A 237 12.11 14.40 -29.07
C THR A 237 11.47 14.97 -30.34
N VAL A 238 10.17 14.71 -30.58
CA VAL A 238 9.49 15.05 -31.84
C VAL A 238 8.57 16.28 -31.73
N SER A 239 8.45 16.92 -30.56
CA SER A 239 7.76 18.21 -30.41
C SER A 239 8.72 19.36 -30.08
N PRO A 240 9.34 20.01 -31.07
CA PRO A 240 10.02 21.28 -30.89
C PRO A 240 9.06 22.45 -31.10
N GLU A 241 7.87 22.48 -30.49
CA GLU A 241 6.95 23.63 -30.64
C GLU A 241 5.95 23.74 -29.47
N THR A 242 6.48 24.00 -28.28
CA THR A 242 5.97 24.96 -27.28
C THR A 242 6.76 24.78 -25.99
N PRO A 243 7.49 25.80 -25.50
CA PRO A 243 8.11 25.72 -24.19
C PRO A 243 7.01 25.88 -23.14
N THR A 244 6.59 24.78 -22.52
CA THR A 244 5.88 24.83 -21.23
C THR A 244 6.85 25.36 -20.19
N SER A 245 6.89 26.68 -20.09
CA SER A 245 7.58 27.44 -19.05
C SER A 245 6.95 27.11 -17.69
N TYR A 246 7.40 26.02 -17.06
CA TYR A 246 7.37 25.88 -15.61
C TYR A 246 8.69 26.44 -15.06
N GLY A 247 8.90 27.75 -15.26
CA GLY A 247 9.82 28.50 -14.44
C GLY A 247 9.16 28.82 -13.09
N PRO A 248 9.91 28.90 -11.97
CA PRO A 248 9.37 29.41 -10.73
C PRO A 248 8.83 30.84 -10.96
N PRO A 249 7.78 31.28 -10.24
CA PRO A 249 7.21 32.60 -10.45
C PRO A 249 8.31 33.66 -10.31
N GLN A 250 8.64 34.32 -11.41
CA GLN A 250 9.53 35.47 -11.36
C GLN A 250 8.79 36.58 -10.60
N ASN A 251 9.27 36.87 -9.40
CA ASN A 251 8.87 38.03 -8.64
C ASN A 251 9.10 39.27 -9.53
N SER A 252 8.00 39.83 -10.03
CA SER A 252 8.04 41.06 -10.82
C SER A 252 8.58 42.20 -9.95
N PRO A 253 9.48 43.07 -10.45
CA PRO A 253 9.94 44.20 -9.67
C PRO A 253 8.78 45.18 -9.48
N VAL A 254 8.53 45.53 -8.21
CA VAL A 254 7.62 46.59 -7.79
C VAL A 254 7.93 47.87 -8.56
N ARG A 255 7.06 48.24 -9.50
CA ARG A 255 7.14 49.49 -10.25
C ARG A 255 6.71 50.63 -9.32
N LYS A 256 7.68 51.35 -8.73
CA LYS A 256 7.45 52.59 -8.00
C LYS A 256 6.69 53.58 -8.90
N ARG A 257 5.44 53.88 -8.57
CA ARG A 257 4.69 54.99 -9.15
C ARG A 257 5.23 56.28 -8.55
N HIS A 258 5.86 57.12 -9.37
CA HIS A 258 6.08 58.52 -9.02
C HIS A 258 4.78 59.30 -9.22
N ALA A 259 4.41 60.04 -8.18
CA ALA A 259 3.31 61.00 -8.16
C ALA A 259 3.58 62.16 -9.14
N GLY A 260 2.51 62.71 -9.72
CA GLY A 260 2.54 63.90 -10.60
C GLY A 260 2.97 65.19 -9.87
N PRO A 261 2.91 66.34 -10.56
CA PRO A 261 1.65 67.10 -10.51
C PRO A 261 1.26 67.91 -11.78
N SER A 262 -0.04 67.89 -12.07
CA SER A 262 -0.98 69.03 -12.18
C SER A 262 -0.90 70.13 -13.26
N ARG A 263 -2.11 70.41 -13.82
CA ARG A 263 -2.68 71.66 -14.44
C ARG A 263 -2.45 71.88 -15.96
N THR A 264 -3.39 72.39 -16.79
CA THR A 264 -4.78 72.93 -16.66
C THR A 264 -5.43 73.17 -18.06
N HIS A 265 -6.77 73.09 -18.09
CA HIS A 265 -7.77 73.88 -18.87
C HIS A 265 -7.77 74.04 -20.41
N ARG A 266 -8.87 73.57 -21.04
CA ARG A 266 -9.92 74.29 -21.83
C ARG A 266 -10.73 73.21 -22.58
N GLY A 267 -12.06 73.15 -22.68
CA GLY A 267 -13.14 74.11 -22.50
C GLY A 267 -13.90 74.29 -23.83
N ARG A 268 -15.20 73.95 -23.85
CA ARG A 268 -16.27 74.04 -24.91
C ARG A 268 -16.58 72.71 -25.63
N GLY A 269 -17.82 72.26 -25.74
CA GLY A 269 -19.12 72.75 -25.25
C GLY A 269 -20.28 72.00 -25.96
N ALA A 270 -21.45 71.98 -25.28
CA ALA A 270 -22.83 71.77 -25.79
C ALA A 270 -23.18 70.39 -26.44
N SER A 271 -24.36 69.78 -26.30
CA SER A 271 -25.63 70.10 -25.61
C SER A 271 -26.64 68.95 -25.87
N VAL A 272 -27.46 68.62 -24.86
CA VAL A 272 -28.89 68.17 -24.94
C VAL A 272 -29.17 66.81 -25.64
N GLY A 273 -30.02 65.91 -25.15
CA GLY A 273 -31.02 66.00 -24.09
C GLY A 273 -31.51 64.60 -23.67
N SER A 274 -32.20 64.62 -22.54
CA SER A 274 -33.02 63.57 -21.96
C SER A 274 -34.07 63.03 -22.91
N ASP A 275 -34.32 61.72 -22.84
CA ASP A 275 -35.69 61.21 -22.73
C ASP A 275 -35.73 59.84 -22.04
N SER A 276 -36.77 59.70 -21.23
CA SER A 276 -37.11 58.64 -20.29
C SER A 276 -38.21 57.72 -20.84
N PHE A 277 -38.61 56.72 -20.03
CA PHE A 277 -39.73 55.76 -20.16
C PHE A 277 -39.36 54.45 -20.90
N ILE A 278 -39.55 53.23 -20.37
CA ILE A 278 -40.24 52.68 -19.19
C ILE A 278 -39.36 51.57 -18.62
#